data_AF-A0A1E2WUU0-F1
#
_entry.id   AF-A0A1E2WUU0-F1
#
_cell.length_a   1.000
_cell.length_b   1.000
_cell.length_c   1.000
_cell.angle_alpha   90.00
_cell.angle_beta   90.00
_cell.angle_gamma   90.00
#
_symmetry.space_group_name_H-M   'P 1'
#
loop_
_entity.id
_entity.type
_entity.pdbx_description
1 polymer ?
#
loop_
_entity_poly.entity_id
_entity_poly.type
_entity_poly.pdbx_seq_one_letter_code
_entity_poly.pdbx_strand_id
1 'polypeptide(L)'
;MFPAWFVAQVDQTIRLNGKDYRTRPLANWRTVKEGSKFEGQRVSYVPVRFVQACINGHLSDINWYAFAHNDFKTTCQGQLWLDEGGSGNDFEEIFVRCQGCNARRPLSIAKAKNSKVFGECKGDRPWLGAKAKKEDCWVCAPDKSGNIVQTNEREHNRLLVRSASNAYFAQTLSVISIPDADEQLKKVVDRHYLKDLEYWEDLDEVQKNLKRNPKYADLTKFGAEVVWAEIQRRQSGRSSDPKTIKQVEIEALLSCSAEIGTSNDEFYASKRKLDNFNPALLPFIEQVVLVHRLREVIAQVGFTRFEASIPNIEGEIDDLSINVRRADLDFERQWVPAIENKGEGVFIAFNKQAIKDWQQRKAVKQQGQKLERGFNIWRDRKGIPPEKAIFPGLPYIMLHSLSHLLITAVSLECGYAASSIRERIYASDAGYGYGILLYTGSAGSEGTLGGLVQVGNQLEEHLNVALELGKLCSNDPVCAQHQPDNVQEERFLHGSACHGCLLIAETSCERRNEFLDRALVVATVEGLGAEFFPDQVLV
;
A
#
# COMPACT_ATOMS: atom_id res chain seq x y z
N MET A 1 29.49 10.73 2.54
CA MET A 1 28.44 11.65 3.00
C MET A 1 27.63 12.05 1.79
N PHE A 2 26.30 12.04 1.90
CA PHE A 2 25.38 12.32 0.81
C PHE A 2 24.28 13.28 1.31
N PRO A 3 23.88 14.30 0.53
CA PRO A 3 24.46 14.71 -0.75
C PRO A 3 25.87 15.28 -0.59
N ALA A 4 26.68 15.20 -1.63
CA ALA A 4 28.05 15.73 -1.63
C ALA A 4 28.12 17.24 -1.91
N TRP A 5 27.03 17.88 -2.32
CA TRP A 5 26.98 19.30 -2.67
C TRP A 5 26.15 20.14 -1.71
N PHE A 6 26.65 21.35 -1.45
CA PHE A 6 26.11 22.33 -0.50
C PHE A 6 26.02 23.70 -1.16
N VAL A 7 25.11 24.55 -0.67
CA VAL A 7 25.09 25.98 -0.97
C VAL A 7 25.51 26.77 0.25
N ALA A 8 26.48 27.67 0.09
CA ALA A 8 26.84 28.60 1.15
C ALA A 8 25.70 29.62 1.35
N GLN A 9 25.36 29.89 2.61
CA GLN A 9 24.41 30.92 2.98
C GLN A 9 25.13 32.26 3.02
N VAL A 10 25.22 32.89 1.85
CA VAL A 10 25.67 34.28 1.68
C VAL A 10 24.47 35.14 1.29
N ASP A 11 24.51 36.41 1.71
CA ASP A 11 23.51 37.41 1.32
C ASP A 11 24.03 38.18 0.10
N GLN A 12 23.90 37.56 -1.07
CA GLN A 12 24.30 38.13 -2.35
C GLN A 12 23.16 38.05 -3.36
N THR A 13 23.01 39.11 -4.14
CA THR A 13 22.03 39.20 -5.22
C THR A 13 22.71 39.62 -6.52
N ILE A 14 22.26 39.05 -7.63
CA ILE A 14 22.68 39.44 -8.97
C ILE A 14 21.45 39.87 -9.79
N ARG A 15 21.59 40.96 -10.54
CA ARG A 15 20.53 41.43 -11.45
C ARG A 15 20.83 40.99 -12.87
N LEU A 16 19.95 40.20 -13.46
CA LEU A 16 20.05 39.68 -14.82
C LEU A 16 18.73 39.87 -15.56
N ASN A 17 18.77 40.41 -16.77
CA ASN A 17 17.58 40.66 -17.60
C ASN A 17 16.45 41.40 -16.85
N GLY A 18 16.82 42.37 -16.02
CA GLY A 18 15.88 43.19 -15.24
C GLY A 18 15.32 42.54 -13.97
N LYS A 19 15.60 41.26 -13.70
CA LYS A 19 15.18 40.52 -12.49
C LYS A 19 16.34 40.33 -11.51
N ASP A 20 16.03 40.36 -10.22
CA ASP A 20 16.98 40.08 -9.14
C ASP A 20 16.94 38.59 -8.76
N TYR A 21 18.11 38.00 -8.62
CA TYR A 21 18.30 36.60 -8.22
C TYR A 21 19.14 36.55 -6.95
N ARG A 22 18.68 35.78 -5.96
CA ARG A 22 19.53 35.40 -4.83
C ARG A 22 20.58 34.43 -5.35
N THR A 23 21.86 34.75 -5.18
CA THR A 23 22.96 33.94 -5.71
C THR A 23 23.76 33.32 -4.57
N ARG A 24 23.98 32.00 -4.63
CA ARG A 24 24.65 31.23 -3.58
C ARG A 24 25.71 30.31 -4.17
N PRO A 25 26.95 30.31 -3.68
CA PRO A 25 28.01 29.50 -4.26
C PRO A 25 27.81 28.03 -3.88
N LEU A 26 27.96 27.15 -4.87
CA LEU A 26 27.94 25.70 -4.69
C LEU A 26 29.32 25.23 -4.22
N ALA A 27 29.35 24.43 -3.16
CA ALA A 27 30.56 23.83 -2.63
C ALA A 27 30.43 22.31 -2.51
N ASN A 28 31.50 21.60 -2.84
CA ASN A 28 31.57 20.17 -2.57
C ASN A 28 31.92 19.93 -1.10
N TRP A 29 31.46 18.83 -0.54
CA TRP A 29 31.74 18.40 0.83
C TRP A 29 33.23 18.43 1.19
N ARG A 30 34.12 18.11 0.24
CA ARG A 30 35.58 18.17 0.47
C ARG A 30 36.00 19.56 0.93
N THR A 31 35.51 20.61 0.26
CA THR A 31 35.75 22.01 0.61
C THR A 31 35.08 22.40 1.93
N VAL A 32 33.84 21.95 2.16
CA VAL A 32 33.09 22.28 3.39
C VAL A 32 33.74 21.67 4.64
N LYS A 33 34.30 20.46 4.53
CA LYS A 33 34.98 19.74 5.62
C LYS A 33 36.26 20.45 6.08
N GLU A 34 36.98 21.09 5.16
CA GLU A 34 38.25 21.79 5.42
C GLU A 34 38.05 23.13 6.15
N GLY A 35 36.82 23.64 6.18
CA GLY A 35 36.41 24.78 6.97
C GLY A 35 35.18 25.46 6.37
N SER A 36 34.25 25.90 7.20
CA SER A 36 33.04 26.60 6.75
C SER A 36 33.34 28.06 6.39
N LYS A 37 34.34 28.28 5.53
CA LYS A 37 34.69 29.61 5.04
C LYS A 37 34.38 29.74 3.55
N PHE A 38 33.94 30.91 3.14
CA PHE A 38 33.83 31.34 1.74
C PHE A 38 34.44 32.73 1.65
N GLU A 39 35.39 32.94 0.74
CA GLU A 39 36.14 34.20 0.60
C GLU A 39 36.73 34.72 1.94
N GLY A 40 37.21 33.79 2.78
CA GLY A 40 37.82 34.09 4.08
C GLY A 40 36.84 34.31 5.24
N GLN A 41 35.54 34.46 4.98
CA GLN A 41 34.51 34.65 6.01
C GLN A 41 33.84 33.35 6.41
N ARG A 42 33.47 33.20 7.69
CA ARG A 42 32.74 32.03 8.17
C ARG A 42 31.28 32.09 7.70
N VAL A 43 30.85 31.07 6.97
CA VAL A 43 29.51 30.97 6.39
C VAL A 43 28.88 29.62 6.73
N SER A 44 27.57 29.58 6.84
CA SER A 44 26.83 28.32 6.98
C SER A 44 26.67 27.65 5.63
N TYR A 45 26.78 26.32 5.58
CA TYR A 45 26.54 25.52 4.38
C TYR A 45 25.32 24.64 4.61
N VAL A 46 24.37 24.68 3.68
CA VAL A 46 23.22 23.77 3.70
C VAL A 46 23.30 22.82 2.50
N PRO A 47 22.96 21.53 2.68
CA PRO A 47 22.91 20.58 1.57
C PRO A 47 22.04 21.09 0.42
N VAL A 48 22.47 20.87 -0.82
CA VAL A 48 21.63 21.18 -1.98
C VAL A 48 20.36 20.32 -1.92
N ARG A 49 19.22 20.95 -2.23
CA ARG A 49 17.89 20.28 -2.22
C ARG A 49 17.62 19.44 -3.47
N PHE A 50 18.42 19.61 -4.51
CA PHE A 50 18.30 18.92 -5.80
C PHE A 50 19.32 17.80 -5.92
N VAL A 51 18.83 16.63 -6.29
CA VAL A 51 19.61 15.42 -6.57
C VAL A 51 19.08 14.81 -7.85
N GLN A 52 19.76 13.77 -8.34
CA GLN A 52 19.30 13.02 -9.50
C GLN A 52 18.97 11.58 -9.08
N ALA A 53 17.92 11.02 -9.66
CA ALA A 53 17.47 9.66 -9.37
C ALA A 53 16.90 9.00 -10.62
N CYS A 54 16.76 7.67 -10.63
CA CYS A 54 16.05 6.95 -11.69
C CYS A 54 14.88 6.12 -11.14
N ILE A 55 14.05 5.56 -12.03
CA ILE A 55 12.89 4.75 -11.67
C ILE A 55 13.26 3.44 -10.96
N ASN A 56 14.46 2.91 -11.19
CA ASN A 56 14.99 1.75 -10.46
C ASN A 56 15.43 2.10 -9.01
N GLY A 57 15.19 3.34 -8.56
CA GLY A 57 15.41 3.81 -7.20
C GLY A 57 16.81 4.31 -6.85
N HIS A 58 17.75 4.26 -7.80
CA HIS A 58 19.08 4.86 -7.66
C HIS A 58 19.04 6.34 -7.35
N LEU A 59 20.06 6.81 -6.63
CA LEU A 59 20.15 8.17 -6.16
C LEU A 59 21.60 8.66 -6.20
N SER A 60 21.84 9.83 -6.78
CA SER A 60 23.17 10.45 -6.79
C SER A 60 23.09 11.97 -6.79
N ASP A 61 24.23 12.61 -6.56
CA ASP A 61 24.37 14.05 -6.78
C ASP A 61 24.30 14.37 -8.28
N ILE A 62 23.73 15.51 -8.62
CA ILE A 62 23.81 16.06 -9.98
C ILE A 62 25.28 16.38 -10.29
N ASN A 63 25.75 16.01 -11.48
CA ASN A 63 27.03 16.51 -11.98
C ASN A 63 26.86 17.98 -12.38
N TRP A 64 26.99 18.88 -11.39
CA TRP A 64 26.72 20.31 -11.56
C TRP A 64 27.60 20.98 -12.61
N TYR A 65 28.86 20.56 -12.75
CA TYR A 65 29.74 21.03 -13.82
C TYR A 65 29.21 20.63 -15.19
N ALA A 66 28.91 19.35 -15.40
CA ALA A 66 28.37 18.88 -16.68
C ALA A 66 27.03 19.54 -17.01
N PHE A 67 26.17 19.71 -16.00
CA PHE A 67 24.89 20.38 -16.14
C PHE A 67 25.07 21.83 -16.60
N ALA A 68 25.84 22.63 -15.87
CA ALA A 68 26.03 24.06 -16.15
C ALA A 68 26.62 24.32 -17.54
N HIS A 69 27.54 23.46 -17.99
CA HIS A 69 28.21 23.60 -19.29
C HIS A 69 27.51 22.86 -20.43
N ASN A 70 26.47 22.08 -20.16
CA ASN A 70 25.87 21.15 -21.12
C ASN A 70 26.89 20.21 -21.79
N ASP A 71 27.91 19.80 -21.05
CA ASP A 71 28.97 18.95 -21.55
C ASP A 71 29.53 18.06 -20.43
N PHE A 72 29.37 16.75 -20.58
CA PHE A 72 29.90 15.75 -19.64
C PHE A 72 31.43 15.62 -19.68
N LYS A 73 32.10 16.19 -20.70
CA LYS A 73 33.56 16.19 -20.86
C LYS A 73 34.18 17.54 -20.46
N THR A 74 33.40 18.46 -19.90
CA THR A 74 33.90 19.79 -19.53
C THR A 74 35.08 19.69 -18.57
N THR A 75 36.13 20.47 -18.85
CA THR A 75 37.31 20.62 -17.99
C THR A 75 37.23 21.88 -17.13
N CYS A 76 36.21 22.72 -17.31
CA CYS A 76 36.03 23.95 -16.54
C CYS A 76 35.66 23.61 -15.09
N GLN A 77 36.51 24.03 -14.15
CA GLN A 77 36.33 23.87 -12.70
C GLN A 77 36.08 25.21 -12.00
N GLY A 78 35.51 26.19 -12.72
CA GLY A 78 35.19 27.50 -12.15
C GLY A 78 34.13 27.41 -11.04
N GLN A 79 34.15 28.35 -10.10
CA GLN A 79 33.17 28.40 -9.00
C GLN A 79 31.74 28.39 -9.54
N LEU A 80 30.96 27.41 -9.11
CA LEU A 80 29.55 27.28 -9.49
C LEU A 80 28.67 28.06 -8.51
N TRP A 81 27.57 28.59 -9.03
CA TRP A 81 26.59 29.38 -8.31
C TRP A 81 25.18 28.87 -8.61
N LEU A 82 24.33 28.88 -7.60
CA LEU A 82 22.90 28.66 -7.72
C LEU A 82 22.22 30.03 -7.64
N ASP A 83 21.62 30.45 -8.74
CA ASP A 83 20.87 31.70 -8.83
C ASP A 83 19.36 31.38 -8.75
N GLU A 84 18.66 31.91 -7.76
CA GLU A 84 17.23 31.64 -7.52
C GLU A 84 16.44 32.95 -7.54
N GLY A 85 15.44 33.03 -8.43
CA GLY A 85 14.48 34.12 -8.49
C GLY A 85 13.22 33.85 -7.66
N GLY A 86 12.46 34.91 -7.42
CA GLY A 86 11.14 34.84 -6.78
C GLY A 86 11.17 34.23 -5.39
N SER A 87 10.19 33.39 -5.08
CA SER A 87 10.11 32.64 -3.81
C SER A 87 11.08 31.45 -3.74
N GLY A 88 11.85 31.19 -4.80
CA GLY A 88 12.77 30.08 -4.90
C GLY A 88 12.10 28.71 -5.07
N ASN A 89 10.79 28.61 -5.30
CA ASN A 89 10.14 27.31 -5.56
C ASN A 89 9.82 27.07 -7.04
N ASP A 90 9.89 28.10 -7.87
CA ASP A 90 9.72 27.95 -9.30
C ASP A 90 11.04 27.57 -9.98
N PHE A 91 11.12 26.34 -10.47
CA PHE A 91 12.30 25.85 -11.20
C PHE A 91 12.61 26.61 -12.49
N GLU A 92 11.65 27.35 -13.06
CA GLU A 92 11.93 28.24 -14.20
C GLU A 92 12.83 29.41 -13.80
N GLU A 93 12.84 29.77 -12.52
CA GLU A 93 13.64 30.86 -11.97
C GLU A 93 14.92 30.37 -11.27
N ILE A 94 15.26 29.08 -11.41
CA ILE A 94 16.47 28.48 -10.81
C ILE A 94 17.51 28.21 -11.89
N PHE A 95 18.69 28.80 -11.75
CA PHE A 95 19.79 28.66 -12.68
C PHE A 95 21.06 28.18 -11.99
N VAL A 96 21.85 27.39 -12.70
CA VAL A 96 23.23 27.06 -12.30
C VAL A 96 24.17 27.84 -13.20
N ARG A 97 25.07 28.61 -12.58
CA ARG A 97 26.01 29.48 -13.26
C ARG A 97 27.45 29.10 -12.92
N CYS A 98 28.33 29.08 -13.92
CA CYS A 98 29.78 28.95 -13.74
C CYS A 98 30.43 30.31 -13.85
N GLN A 99 31.14 30.76 -12.82
CA GLN A 99 31.84 32.04 -12.82
C GLN A 99 33.07 32.04 -13.74
N GLY A 100 33.70 30.88 -13.98
CA GLY A 100 34.93 30.79 -14.77
C GLY A 100 34.73 31.02 -16.27
N CYS A 101 33.57 30.64 -16.82
CA CYS A 101 33.27 30.74 -18.26
C CYS A 101 31.95 31.46 -18.56
N ASN A 102 31.27 31.98 -17.53
CA ASN A 102 29.95 32.61 -17.60
C ASN A 102 28.81 31.72 -18.14
N ALA A 103 29.01 30.41 -18.23
CA ALA A 103 27.93 29.49 -18.58
C ALA A 103 26.80 29.58 -17.54
N ARG A 104 25.55 29.65 -17.99
CA ARG A 104 24.37 29.73 -17.13
C ARG A 104 23.24 28.91 -17.72
N ARG A 105 22.69 27.97 -16.96
CA ARG A 105 21.67 27.03 -17.45
C ARG A 105 20.48 26.92 -16.49
N PRO A 106 19.23 27.00 -16.99
CA PRO A 106 18.04 26.83 -16.16
C PRO A 106 17.80 25.37 -15.78
N LEU A 107 17.39 25.14 -14.53
CA LEU A 107 17.08 23.81 -13.99
C LEU A 107 15.77 23.25 -14.53
N SER A 108 14.85 24.10 -15.00
CA SER A 108 13.57 23.70 -15.59
C SER A 108 13.70 22.72 -16.78
N ILE A 109 14.80 22.74 -17.53
CA ILE A 109 15.05 21.80 -18.65
C ILE A 109 15.08 20.34 -18.16
N ALA A 110 15.39 20.11 -16.87
CA ALA A 110 15.43 18.79 -16.27
C ALA A 110 14.05 18.28 -15.77
N LYS A 111 12.98 19.08 -15.85
CA LYS A 111 11.63 18.69 -15.39
C LYS A 111 10.93 17.69 -16.31
N ALA A 112 11.26 17.64 -17.59
CA ALA A 112 10.58 16.77 -18.54
C ALA A 112 10.75 15.29 -18.16
N LYS A 113 9.66 14.49 -18.20
CA LYS A 113 9.65 13.08 -17.76
C LYS A 113 10.74 12.23 -18.43
N ASN A 114 11.04 12.52 -19.69
CA ASN A 114 12.05 11.82 -20.50
C ASN A 114 13.32 12.66 -20.72
N SER A 115 13.60 13.62 -19.84
CA SER A 115 14.78 14.47 -19.94
C SER A 115 16.05 13.63 -19.77
N LYS A 116 16.99 13.75 -20.73
CA LYS A 116 18.30 13.10 -20.68
C LYS A 116 19.41 14.04 -20.17
N VAL A 117 19.03 15.19 -19.62
CA VAL A 117 19.94 16.29 -19.24
C VAL A 117 20.99 15.86 -18.21
N PHE A 118 20.63 14.93 -17.31
CA PHE A 118 21.54 14.40 -16.29
C PHE A 118 22.31 13.14 -16.71
N GLY A 119 22.15 12.73 -17.97
CA GLY A 119 22.85 11.58 -18.53
C GLY A 119 22.36 10.26 -17.99
N GLU A 120 23.15 9.22 -18.23
CA GLU A 120 22.82 7.85 -17.82
C GLU A 120 23.01 7.65 -16.31
N CYS A 121 22.13 6.83 -15.75
CA CYS A 121 22.23 6.38 -14.38
C CYS A 121 23.45 5.47 -14.21
N LYS A 122 24.21 5.71 -13.13
CA LYS A 122 25.43 4.96 -12.79
C LYS A 122 25.20 3.95 -11.66
N GLY A 123 23.96 3.67 -11.29
CA GLY A 123 23.61 2.70 -10.25
C GLY A 123 24.06 3.09 -8.85
N ASP A 124 24.12 4.39 -8.54
CA ASP A 124 24.55 4.89 -7.25
C ASP A 124 23.48 4.63 -6.16
N ARG A 125 23.91 4.06 -5.04
CA ARG A 125 23.06 3.64 -3.91
C ARG A 125 23.61 4.17 -2.58
N PRO A 126 23.51 5.49 -2.30
CA PRO A 126 24.18 6.12 -1.16
C PRO A 126 23.73 5.58 0.20
N TRP A 127 22.52 5.03 0.31
CA TRP A 127 22.01 4.42 1.55
C TRP A 127 22.75 3.14 1.94
N LEU A 128 23.38 2.46 0.99
CA LEU A 128 24.21 1.27 1.25
C LEU A 128 25.65 1.63 1.65
N GLY A 129 26.00 2.91 1.64
CA GLY A 129 27.33 3.39 2.02
C GLY A 129 28.42 3.20 0.97
N ALA A 130 29.66 3.52 1.35
CA ALA A 130 30.78 3.66 0.40
C ALA A 130 31.25 2.36 -0.25
N LYS A 131 30.92 1.20 0.34
CA LYS A 131 31.27 -0.12 -0.20
C LYS A 131 30.30 -0.60 -1.27
N ALA A 132 29.25 0.18 -1.56
CA ALA A 132 28.27 -0.21 -2.54
C ALA A 132 28.88 -0.27 -3.93
N LYS A 133 28.92 -1.47 -4.50
CA LYS A 133 29.21 -1.63 -5.92
C LYS A 133 28.11 -0.93 -6.71
N LYS A 134 28.53 -0.07 -7.63
CA LYS A 134 27.63 0.50 -8.63
C LYS A 134 27.07 -0.65 -9.45
N GLU A 135 25.75 -0.72 -9.57
CA GLU A 135 25.13 -1.65 -10.52
C GLU A 135 24.96 -0.99 -11.88
N ASP A 136 24.97 -1.79 -12.93
CA ASP A 136 24.53 -1.30 -14.22
C ASP A 136 23.04 -1.02 -14.18
N CYS A 137 22.65 0.19 -14.61
CA CYS A 137 21.28 0.62 -14.58
C CYS A 137 20.70 0.60 -16.00
N TRP A 138 19.93 -0.44 -16.27
CA TRP A 138 19.21 -0.65 -17.53
C TRP A 138 17.75 -0.24 -17.39
N VAL A 139 17.14 0.15 -18.50
CA VAL A 139 15.69 0.32 -18.59
C VAL A 139 15.07 -1.06 -18.41
N CYS A 140 14.09 -1.15 -17.53
CA CYS A 140 13.34 -2.37 -17.25
C CYS A 140 12.00 -2.31 -17.98
N ALA A 141 11.67 -3.38 -18.71
CA ALA A 141 10.42 -3.51 -19.44
C ALA A 141 9.83 -4.91 -19.23
N PRO A 142 8.50 -5.07 -19.31
CA PRO A 142 7.88 -6.39 -19.24
C PRO A 142 8.18 -7.18 -20.52
N ASP A 143 8.55 -8.45 -20.37
CA ASP A 143 8.59 -9.39 -21.48
C ASP A 143 7.17 -9.86 -21.88
N LYS A 144 7.06 -10.71 -22.90
CA LYS A 144 5.78 -11.25 -23.37
C LYS A 144 5.03 -12.09 -22.33
N SER A 145 5.73 -12.53 -21.28
CA SER A 145 5.19 -13.30 -20.16
C SER A 145 4.91 -12.40 -18.95
N GLY A 146 5.10 -11.09 -19.09
CA GLY A 146 4.92 -10.12 -18.02
C GLY A 146 6.08 -10.02 -17.03
N ASN A 147 7.19 -10.75 -17.19
CA ASN A 147 8.32 -10.63 -16.29
C ASN A 147 9.08 -9.33 -16.57
N ILE A 148 9.47 -8.60 -15.51
CA ILE A 148 10.31 -7.42 -15.68
C ILE A 148 11.72 -7.86 -16.07
N VAL A 149 12.11 -7.60 -17.30
CA VAL A 149 13.43 -7.90 -17.85
C VAL A 149 14.21 -6.62 -18.11
N GLN A 150 15.53 -6.69 -17.93
CA GLN A 150 16.42 -5.61 -18.33
C GLN A 150 16.49 -5.57 -19.85
N THR A 151 16.27 -4.38 -20.42
CA THR A 151 16.52 -4.12 -21.83
C THR A 151 18.00 -3.78 -22.05
N ASN A 152 18.40 -3.65 -23.32
CA ASN A 152 19.74 -3.20 -23.67
C ASN A 152 19.91 -1.67 -23.63
N GLU A 153 18.91 -0.93 -23.15
CA GLU A 153 18.95 0.54 -23.07
C GLU A 153 19.35 1.01 -21.67
N ARG A 154 20.19 2.04 -21.60
CA ARG A 154 20.63 2.64 -20.33
C ARG A 154 19.54 3.54 -19.77
N GLU A 155 19.25 3.39 -18.48
CA GLU A 155 18.28 4.24 -17.80
C GLU A 155 18.86 5.64 -17.56
N HIS A 156 18.03 6.67 -17.60
CA HIS A 156 18.44 8.06 -17.45
C HIS A 156 18.05 8.65 -16.09
N ASN A 157 18.89 9.58 -15.63
CA ASN A 157 18.66 10.31 -14.40
C ASN A 157 17.61 11.42 -14.59
N ARG A 158 16.68 11.54 -13.64
CA ARG A 158 15.65 12.58 -13.55
C ARG A 158 15.91 13.49 -12.36
N LEU A 159 15.40 14.71 -12.44
CA LEU A 159 15.45 15.66 -11.32
C LEU A 159 14.62 15.15 -10.15
N LEU A 160 15.22 15.14 -8.96
CA LEU A 160 14.51 14.84 -7.72
C LEU A 160 14.80 15.91 -6.67
N VAL A 161 13.76 16.44 -6.05
CA VAL A 161 13.89 17.27 -4.85
C VAL A 161 13.91 16.35 -3.64
N ARG A 162 14.88 16.50 -2.75
CA ARG A 162 15.10 15.60 -1.61
C ARG A 162 13.91 15.53 -0.64
N SER A 163 13.10 16.59 -0.58
CA SER A 163 11.90 16.69 0.26
C SER A 163 10.60 16.40 -0.50
N ALA A 164 10.66 15.97 -1.76
CA ALA A 164 9.46 15.64 -2.50
C ALA A 164 8.83 14.34 -1.97
N SER A 165 7.50 14.28 -1.91
CA SER A 165 6.76 13.07 -1.50
C SER A 165 7.05 11.87 -2.41
N ASN A 166 7.34 12.12 -3.69
CA ASN A 166 7.73 11.08 -4.66
C ASN A 166 9.20 10.64 -4.56
N ALA A 167 9.95 11.15 -3.58
CA ALA A 167 11.31 10.72 -3.36
C ALA A 167 11.36 9.29 -2.84
N TYR A 168 10.43 8.84 -1.99
CA TYR A 168 10.53 7.54 -1.35
C TYR A 168 9.16 6.94 -1.07
N PHE A 169 8.83 5.86 -1.78
CA PHE A 169 7.62 5.07 -1.52
C PHE A 169 8.04 3.71 -0.95
N ALA A 170 7.85 3.53 0.36
CA ALA A 170 8.10 2.25 1.01
C ALA A 170 7.22 1.15 0.41
N GLN A 171 7.81 -0.02 0.17
CA GLN A 171 7.09 -1.25 -0.16
C GLN A 171 7.08 -2.15 1.06
N THR A 172 5.90 -2.37 1.61
CA THR A 172 5.70 -3.10 2.87
C THR A 172 4.77 -4.28 2.66
N LEU A 173 5.10 -5.41 3.29
CA LEU A 173 4.18 -6.54 3.47
C LEU A 173 3.70 -6.55 4.92
N SER A 174 2.40 -6.75 5.11
CA SER A 174 1.78 -6.85 6.43
C SER A 174 1.10 -8.21 6.57
N VAL A 175 1.39 -8.90 7.67
CA VAL A 175 0.79 -10.19 8.01
C VAL A 175 0.23 -10.10 9.43
N ILE A 176 -1.01 -10.55 9.62
CA ILE A 176 -1.58 -10.73 10.95
C ILE A 176 -1.26 -12.14 11.41
N SER A 177 -0.67 -12.26 12.60
CA SER A 177 -0.42 -13.54 13.25
C SER A 177 -1.74 -14.11 13.74
N ILE A 178 -2.40 -14.88 12.88
CA ILE A 178 -3.57 -15.68 13.22
C ILE A 178 -3.11 -17.14 13.31
N PRO A 179 -3.44 -17.88 14.38
CA PRO A 179 -3.14 -19.30 14.47
C PRO A 179 -3.72 -20.01 13.25
N ASP A 180 -2.88 -20.69 12.48
CA ASP A 180 -3.36 -21.50 11.38
C ASP A 180 -4.20 -22.64 11.99
N ALA A 181 -5.51 -22.65 11.67
CA ALA A 181 -6.45 -23.65 12.16
C ALA A 181 -5.98 -25.07 11.81
N ASP A 182 -5.24 -25.20 10.69
CA ASP A 182 -4.66 -26.45 10.23
C ASP A 182 -3.28 -26.71 10.83
N GLU A 183 -2.62 -25.78 11.52
CA GLU A 183 -1.26 -25.99 12.06
C GLU A 183 -1.25 -27.06 13.14
N GLN A 184 -2.27 -27.07 14.01
CA GLN A 184 -2.42 -28.15 14.99
C GLN A 184 -2.70 -29.48 14.30
N LEU A 185 -3.58 -29.50 13.30
CA LEU A 185 -3.86 -30.69 12.51
C LEU A 185 -2.59 -31.20 11.81
N LYS A 186 -1.85 -30.34 11.10
CA LYS A 186 -0.59 -30.64 10.40
C LYS A 186 0.44 -31.18 11.38
N LYS A 187 0.65 -30.54 12.52
CA LYS A 187 1.59 -31.01 13.57
C LYS A 187 1.20 -32.37 14.15
N VAL A 188 -0.10 -32.64 14.30
CA VAL A 188 -0.59 -33.93 14.84
C VAL A 188 -0.49 -35.01 13.76
N VAL A 189 -0.90 -34.71 12.53
CA VAL A 189 -0.73 -35.60 11.36
C VAL A 189 0.75 -35.93 11.16
N ASP A 190 1.66 -34.95 11.20
CA ASP A 190 3.12 -35.14 11.05
C ASP A 190 3.69 -36.20 12.00
N ARG A 191 3.21 -36.23 13.26
CA ARG A 191 3.70 -37.20 14.27
C ARG A 191 3.37 -38.64 13.91
N HIS A 192 2.24 -38.86 13.25
CA HIS A 192 1.70 -40.18 12.93
C HIS A 192 1.82 -40.52 11.43
N TYR A 193 2.18 -39.55 10.58
CA TYR A 193 2.12 -39.68 9.12
C TYR A 193 3.02 -40.79 8.59
N LEU A 194 4.33 -40.67 8.80
CA LEU A 194 5.34 -41.65 8.34
C LEU A 194 5.26 -43.00 9.05
N LYS A 195 4.48 -43.10 10.14
CA LYS A 195 4.38 -44.31 10.95
C LYS A 195 3.16 -45.14 10.60
N ASP A 196 2.04 -44.48 10.35
CA ASP A 196 0.74 -45.15 10.22
C ASP A 196 -0.14 -44.52 9.13
N LEU A 197 -0.31 -43.19 9.13
CA LEU A 197 -1.33 -42.53 8.29
C LEU A 197 -1.04 -42.59 6.79
N GLU A 198 0.24 -42.67 6.39
CA GLU A 198 0.65 -42.77 4.98
C GLU A 198 0.09 -44.04 4.30
N TYR A 199 -0.20 -45.09 5.08
CA TYR A 199 -0.67 -46.38 4.57
C TYR A 199 -2.20 -46.51 4.56
N TRP A 200 -2.94 -45.50 5.02
CA TRP A 200 -4.40 -45.55 5.04
C TRP A 200 -4.95 -45.26 3.64
N GLU A 201 -5.86 -46.11 3.16
CA GLU A 201 -6.31 -46.08 1.75
C GLU A 201 -7.73 -45.50 1.58
N ASP A 202 -8.54 -45.47 2.64
CA ASP A 202 -9.90 -44.94 2.58
C ASP A 202 -10.38 -44.27 3.88
N LEU A 203 -11.46 -43.48 3.76
CA LEU A 203 -12.10 -42.77 4.87
C LEU A 203 -12.65 -43.73 5.94
N ASP A 204 -13.02 -44.94 5.55
CA ASP A 204 -13.63 -45.95 6.40
C ASP A 204 -12.59 -46.55 7.37
N GLU A 205 -11.37 -46.74 6.88
CA GLU A 205 -10.18 -47.13 7.62
C GLU A 205 -9.75 -46.03 8.59
N VAL A 206 -9.75 -44.76 8.17
CA VAL A 206 -9.50 -43.61 9.04
C VAL A 206 -10.52 -43.57 10.18
N GLN A 207 -11.81 -43.69 9.87
CA GLN A 207 -12.88 -43.70 10.87
C GLN A 207 -12.74 -44.85 11.87
N LYS A 208 -12.41 -46.07 11.40
CA LYS A 208 -12.21 -47.24 12.26
C LYS A 208 -11.00 -47.06 13.18
N ASN A 209 -9.87 -46.58 12.65
CA ASN A 209 -8.64 -46.40 13.42
C ASN A 209 -8.76 -45.27 14.46
N LEU A 210 -9.37 -44.13 14.10
CA LEU A 210 -9.62 -43.02 15.03
C LEU A 210 -10.58 -43.40 16.18
N LYS A 211 -11.50 -44.34 15.94
CA LYS A 211 -12.43 -44.83 16.98
C LYS A 211 -11.84 -45.94 17.84
N ARG A 212 -11.05 -46.86 17.27
CA ARG A 212 -10.59 -48.08 17.96
C ARG A 212 -9.25 -47.93 18.66
N ASN A 213 -8.43 -46.96 18.26
CA ASN A 213 -7.05 -46.88 18.70
C ASN A 213 -6.79 -45.61 19.55
N PRO A 214 -6.56 -45.73 20.87
CA PRO A 214 -6.32 -44.59 21.77
C PRO A 214 -5.12 -43.74 21.37
N LYS A 215 -4.17 -44.31 20.61
CA LYS A 215 -2.99 -43.63 20.06
C LYS A 215 -3.33 -42.39 19.23
N TYR A 216 -4.51 -42.35 18.60
CA TYR A 216 -4.94 -41.25 17.73
C TYR A 216 -5.98 -40.33 18.37
N ALA A 217 -6.10 -40.34 19.71
CA ALA A 217 -7.07 -39.51 20.43
C ALA A 217 -6.88 -37.99 20.19
N ASP A 218 -5.67 -37.58 19.81
CA ASP A 218 -5.34 -36.22 19.37
C ASP A 218 -5.93 -35.91 17.97
N LEU A 219 -5.97 -36.86 17.04
CA LEU A 219 -6.59 -36.73 15.73
C LEU A 219 -8.13 -36.81 15.77
N THR A 220 -8.70 -37.58 16.70
CA THR A 220 -10.15 -37.76 16.82
C THR A 220 -10.91 -36.44 16.99
N LYS A 221 -10.26 -35.43 17.58
CA LYS A 221 -10.81 -34.08 17.81
C LYS A 221 -11.11 -33.31 16.53
N PHE A 222 -10.42 -33.61 15.43
CA PHE A 222 -10.57 -32.92 14.15
C PHE A 222 -11.61 -33.57 13.23
N GLY A 223 -12.05 -34.79 13.54
CA GLY A 223 -12.96 -35.57 12.71
C GLY A 223 -12.27 -36.31 11.57
N ALA A 224 -12.82 -37.47 11.20
CA ALA A 224 -12.18 -38.39 10.24
C ALA A 224 -12.07 -37.83 8.82
N GLU A 225 -13.06 -37.04 8.38
CA GLU A 225 -13.08 -36.44 7.04
C GLU A 225 -11.96 -35.43 6.84
N VAL A 226 -11.72 -34.58 7.84
CA VAL A 226 -10.67 -33.56 7.82
C VAL A 226 -9.28 -34.21 7.84
N VAL A 227 -9.09 -35.22 8.69
CA VAL A 227 -7.84 -35.99 8.76
C VAL A 227 -7.58 -36.72 7.45
N TRP A 228 -8.61 -37.33 6.86
CA TRP A 228 -8.50 -38.03 5.58
C TRP A 228 -8.13 -37.08 4.43
N ALA A 229 -8.76 -35.90 4.37
CA ALA A 229 -8.41 -34.88 3.37
C ALA A 229 -6.94 -34.47 3.44
N GLU A 230 -6.37 -34.31 4.64
CA GLU A 230 -4.95 -33.98 4.83
C GLU A 230 -4.02 -35.15 4.48
N ILE A 231 -4.42 -36.40 4.72
CA ILE A 231 -3.67 -37.59 4.30
C ILE A 231 -3.63 -37.71 2.78
N GLN A 232 -4.79 -37.62 2.12
CA GLN A 232 -4.90 -37.65 0.65
C GLN A 232 -4.09 -36.53 0.00
N ARG A 233 -4.07 -35.35 0.63
CA ARG A 233 -3.25 -34.21 0.18
C ARG A 233 -1.77 -34.58 0.12
N ARG A 234 -1.25 -35.26 1.15
CA ARG A 234 0.17 -35.64 1.23
C ARG A 234 0.51 -36.82 0.32
N GLN A 235 -0.35 -37.84 0.26
CA GLN A 235 -0.17 -39.01 -0.61
C GLN A 235 -0.15 -38.64 -2.10
N SER A 236 -0.99 -37.68 -2.50
CA SER A 236 -1.06 -37.24 -3.91
C SER A 236 0.16 -36.41 -4.36
N GLY A 237 1.09 -36.09 -3.46
CA GLY A 237 2.25 -35.23 -3.75
C GLY A 237 1.88 -33.82 -4.23
N ARG A 238 0.59 -33.46 -4.17
CA ARG A 238 0.11 -32.13 -4.52
C ARG A 238 0.48 -31.20 -3.38
N SER A 239 1.42 -30.27 -3.62
CA SER A 239 1.37 -29.03 -2.86
C SER A 239 0.02 -28.42 -3.17
N SER A 240 -0.77 -28.07 -2.16
CA SER A 240 -1.91 -27.18 -2.41
C SER A 240 -1.38 -25.96 -3.14
N ASP A 241 -2.16 -25.38 -4.05
CA ASP A 241 -1.86 -24.02 -4.49
C ASP A 241 -1.63 -23.17 -3.24
N PRO A 242 -0.51 -22.44 -3.16
CA PRO A 242 -0.21 -21.66 -1.96
C PRO A 242 -1.37 -20.69 -1.73
N LYS A 243 -2.08 -20.86 -0.61
CA LYS A 243 -3.14 -19.93 -0.21
C LYS A 243 -2.51 -18.56 -0.01
N THR A 244 -3.20 -17.51 -0.46
CA THR A 244 -2.77 -16.14 -0.19
C THR A 244 -2.85 -15.85 1.31
N ILE A 245 -2.12 -14.85 1.78
CA ILE A 245 -2.14 -14.44 3.20
C ILE A 245 -3.58 -14.10 3.62
N LYS A 246 -4.29 -13.32 2.80
CA LYS A 246 -5.67 -12.93 3.07
C LYS A 246 -6.66 -14.11 3.06
N GLN A 247 -6.43 -15.12 2.22
CA GLN A 247 -7.23 -16.34 2.25
C GLN A 247 -7.09 -17.07 3.59
N VAL A 248 -5.86 -17.26 4.08
CA VAL A 248 -5.62 -17.92 5.37
C VAL A 248 -6.26 -17.13 6.52
N GLU A 249 -6.11 -15.81 6.51
CA GLU A 249 -6.68 -14.94 7.54
C GLU A 249 -8.21 -14.99 7.59
N ILE A 250 -8.89 -14.85 6.44
CA ILE A 250 -10.36 -14.85 6.41
C ILE A 250 -10.93 -16.22 6.78
N GLU A 251 -10.33 -17.31 6.32
CA GLU A 251 -10.76 -18.67 6.66
C GLU A 251 -10.67 -18.91 8.18
N ALA A 252 -9.57 -18.47 8.80
CA ALA A 252 -9.39 -18.56 10.23
C ALA A 252 -10.46 -17.75 10.99
N LEU A 253 -10.69 -16.49 10.59
CA LEU A 253 -11.72 -15.63 11.20
C LEU A 253 -13.14 -16.18 11.02
N LEU A 254 -13.48 -16.70 9.84
CA LEU A 254 -14.80 -17.27 9.56
C LEU A 254 -15.06 -18.59 10.30
N SER A 255 -14.01 -19.36 10.61
CA SER A 255 -14.09 -20.61 11.37
C SER A 255 -14.31 -20.44 12.88
N CYS A 256 -14.33 -19.19 13.38
CA CYS A 256 -14.58 -18.88 14.78
C CYS A 256 -15.99 -19.35 15.21
N SER A 257 -16.07 -20.47 15.93
CA SER A 257 -17.35 -21.01 16.42
C SER A 257 -17.81 -20.33 17.72
N ALA A 258 -16.90 -20.14 18.67
CA ALA A 258 -17.12 -19.41 19.92
C ALA A 258 -15.92 -18.52 20.26
N GLU A 259 -14.72 -19.12 20.33
CA GLU A 259 -13.46 -18.42 20.58
C GLU A 259 -12.33 -19.02 19.76
N ILE A 260 -11.31 -18.22 19.46
CA ILE A 260 -10.03 -18.63 18.89
C ILE A 260 -8.94 -18.18 19.86
N GLY A 261 -8.11 -19.12 20.29
CA GLY A 261 -7.05 -18.87 21.27
C GLY A 261 -7.59 -18.60 22.68
N THR A 262 -6.68 -18.22 23.56
CA THR A 262 -6.92 -17.85 24.96
C THR A 262 -6.35 -16.46 25.23
N SER A 263 -6.74 -15.84 26.35
CA SER A 263 -6.29 -14.50 26.74
C SER A 263 -4.76 -14.33 26.82
N ASN A 264 -4.00 -15.42 26.96
CA ASN A 264 -2.54 -15.42 27.02
C ASN A 264 -1.87 -15.56 25.65
N ASP A 265 -2.62 -15.91 24.60
CA ASP A 265 -2.07 -16.10 23.26
C ASP A 265 -1.85 -14.76 22.54
N GLU A 266 -1.00 -14.78 21.51
CA GLU A 266 -0.74 -13.59 20.68
C GLU A 266 -1.96 -13.18 19.85
N PHE A 267 -2.89 -14.11 19.65
CA PHE A 267 -4.18 -13.90 19.01
C PHE A 267 -5.29 -14.46 19.88
N TYR A 268 -6.25 -13.61 20.23
CA TYR A 268 -7.45 -14.00 20.97
C TYR A 268 -8.65 -13.32 20.36
N ALA A 269 -9.64 -14.12 19.96
CA ALA A 269 -10.87 -13.62 19.36
C ALA A 269 -12.09 -14.39 19.86
N SER A 270 -13.25 -13.73 19.90
CA SER A 270 -14.52 -14.32 20.29
C SER A 270 -15.64 -13.92 19.34
N LYS A 271 -16.56 -14.83 19.06
CA LYS A 271 -17.74 -14.54 18.25
C LYS A 271 -18.76 -13.73 19.06
N ARG A 272 -19.22 -12.59 18.50
CA ARG A 272 -20.31 -11.81 19.08
C ARG A 272 -21.63 -12.54 18.86
N LYS A 273 -22.46 -12.64 19.91
CA LYS A 273 -23.84 -13.10 19.79
C LYS A 273 -24.70 -12.01 19.16
N LEU A 274 -25.55 -12.39 18.21
CA LEU A 274 -26.41 -11.46 17.46
C LEU A 274 -27.84 -11.38 18.02
N ASP A 275 -28.07 -11.87 19.24
CA ASP A 275 -29.41 -12.02 19.83
C ASP A 275 -30.16 -10.68 19.98
N ASN A 276 -29.43 -9.58 20.19
CA ASN A 276 -29.96 -8.20 20.29
C ASN A 276 -29.56 -7.33 19.08
N PHE A 277 -29.20 -7.95 17.96
CA PHE A 277 -28.75 -7.24 16.77
C PHE A 277 -29.93 -6.62 16.00
N ASN A 278 -29.72 -5.46 15.36
CA ASN A 278 -30.77 -4.84 14.55
C ASN A 278 -31.26 -5.82 13.46
N PRO A 279 -32.55 -6.21 13.45
CA PRO A 279 -33.08 -7.17 12.48
C PRO A 279 -32.92 -6.73 11.03
N ALA A 280 -32.87 -5.42 10.76
CA ALA A 280 -32.68 -4.88 9.41
C ALA A 280 -31.28 -5.15 8.85
N LEU A 281 -30.28 -5.37 9.72
CA LEU A 281 -28.89 -5.63 9.33
C LEU A 281 -28.55 -7.12 9.21
N LEU A 282 -29.32 -8.01 9.85
CA LEU A 282 -29.11 -9.46 9.81
C LEU A 282 -29.05 -10.08 8.39
N PRO A 283 -29.79 -9.60 7.37
CA PRO A 283 -29.66 -10.11 6.02
C PRO A 283 -28.29 -9.85 5.38
N PHE A 284 -27.58 -8.80 5.84
CA PHE A 284 -26.33 -8.33 5.26
C PHE A 284 -25.10 -8.82 6.00
N ILE A 285 -25.20 -9.01 7.32
CA ILE A 285 -24.10 -9.41 8.20
C ILE A 285 -24.20 -10.91 8.52
N GLU A 286 -23.16 -11.66 8.18
CA GLU A 286 -23.08 -13.10 8.46
C GLU A 286 -22.62 -13.36 9.90
N GLN A 287 -21.57 -12.66 10.33
CA GLN A 287 -21.04 -12.77 11.69
C GLN A 287 -20.15 -11.59 12.04
N VAL A 288 -19.99 -11.38 13.35
CA VAL A 288 -19.08 -10.39 13.92
C VAL A 288 -18.13 -11.10 14.88
N VAL A 289 -16.82 -10.93 14.67
CA VAL A 289 -15.78 -11.50 15.51
C VAL A 289 -15.03 -10.37 16.19
N LEU A 290 -15.01 -10.40 17.52
CA LEU A 290 -14.29 -9.46 18.37
C LEU A 290 -12.87 -9.97 18.53
N VAL A 291 -11.89 -9.22 18.03
CA VAL A 291 -10.47 -9.60 18.11
C VAL A 291 -9.86 -8.84 19.28
N HIS A 292 -9.81 -9.48 20.44
CA HIS A 292 -9.30 -8.89 21.68
C HIS A 292 -7.79 -8.68 21.66
N ARG A 293 -7.06 -9.57 20.99
CA ARG A 293 -5.62 -9.46 20.79
C ARG A 293 -5.28 -9.90 19.37
N LEU A 294 -4.51 -9.08 18.69
CA LEU A 294 -3.87 -9.43 17.43
C LEU A 294 -2.44 -8.88 17.40
N ARG A 295 -1.60 -9.56 16.63
CA ARG A 295 -0.24 -9.13 16.35
C ARG A 295 -0.08 -8.98 14.84
N GLU A 296 0.21 -7.76 14.40
CA GLU A 296 0.56 -7.46 13.01
C GLU A 296 2.07 -7.30 12.90
N VAL A 297 2.68 -7.96 11.91
CA VAL A 297 4.08 -7.75 11.55
C VAL A 297 4.12 -7.07 10.19
N ILE A 298 4.74 -5.89 10.14
CA ILE A 298 4.93 -5.12 8.90
C ILE A 298 6.41 -5.14 8.57
N ALA A 299 6.77 -5.77 7.46
CA ALA A 299 8.13 -5.82 6.96
C ALA A 299 8.28 -4.91 5.74
N GLN A 300 9.28 -4.03 5.76
CA GLN A 300 9.64 -3.28 4.57
C GLN A 300 10.57 -4.12 3.70
N VAL A 301 10.10 -4.48 2.51
CA VAL A 301 10.84 -5.36 1.59
C VAL A 301 11.60 -4.58 0.51
N GLY A 302 11.33 -3.29 0.38
CA GLY A 302 11.99 -2.40 -0.57
C GLY A 302 11.38 -1.01 -0.60
N PHE A 303 11.70 -0.26 -1.65
CA PHE A 303 11.05 1.00 -1.95
C PHE A 303 11.12 1.31 -3.45
N THR A 304 10.29 2.24 -3.87
CA THR A 304 10.24 2.80 -5.23
C THR A 304 10.40 4.32 -5.19
N ARG A 305 10.74 4.93 -6.33
CA ARG A 305 10.85 6.40 -6.48
C ARG A 305 10.09 6.84 -7.72
N PHE A 306 9.60 8.08 -7.73
CA PHE A 306 8.76 8.69 -8.76
C PHE A 306 7.37 8.07 -8.92
N GLU A 307 7.28 6.75 -8.97
CA GLU A 307 6.05 6.01 -9.17
C GLU A 307 5.91 5.00 -8.02
N ALA A 308 4.75 5.01 -7.36
CA ALA A 308 4.51 4.21 -6.18
C ALA A 308 3.91 2.86 -6.59
N SER A 309 4.54 1.76 -6.21
CA SER A 309 3.94 0.41 -6.34
C SER A 309 2.77 0.27 -5.37
N ILE A 310 1.63 -0.20 -5.87
CA ILE A 310 0.42 -0.50 -5.09
C ILE A 310 0.32 -2.04 -5.02
N PRO A 311 0.16 -2.65 -3.83
CA PRO A 311 -0.08 -4.09 -3.70
C PRO A 311 -1.29 -4.55 -4.53
N ASN A 312 -1.45 -5.85 -4.79
CA ASN A 312 -2.68 -6.40 -5.32
C ASN A 312 -3.74 -6.57 -4.18
N ILE A 313 -4.94 -7.06 -4.51
CA ILE A 313 -6.08 -7.09 -3.56
C ILE A 313 -5.82 -8.08 -2.44
N GLU A 314 -5.06 -9.11 -2.76
CA GLU A 314 -4.61 -10.16 -1.85
C GLU A 314 -3.49 -9.69 -0.92
N GLY A 315 -3.08 -8.41 -1.00
CA GLY A 315 -2.03 -7.82 -0.16
C GLY A 315 -0.62 -8.21 -0.58
N GLU A 316 -0.47 -8.86 -1.74
CA GLU A 316 0.83 -9.23 -2.28
C GLU A 316 1.42 -8.05 -3.06
N ILE A 317 2.72 -7.84 -2.92
CA ILE A 317 3.42 -6.87 -3.75
C ILE A 317 3.70 -7.54 -5.08
N ASP A 318 2.86 -7.22 -6.07
CA ASP A 318 3.21 -7.54 -7.45
C ASP A 318 4.32 -6.58 -7.92
N ASP A 319 5.56 -7.04 -7.84
CA ASP A 319 6.75 -6.37 -8.37
C ASP A 319 6.62 -6.06 -9.88
N LEU A 320 5.64 -6.66 -10.56
CA LEU A 320 5.44 -6.56 -12.00
C LEU A 320 4.46 -5.45 -12.41
N SER A 321 3.67 -4.90 -11.48
CA SER A 321 2.48 -4.08 -11.81
C SER A 321 2.75 -2.68 -12.36
N ILE A 322 3.97 -2.11 -12.23
CA ILE A 322 4.24 -0.71 -12.66
C ILE A 322 5.53 -0.54 -13.50
N ASN A 323 6.16 -1.59 -14.04
CA ASN A 323 7.49 -1.45 -14.69
C ASN A 323 8.57 -0.83 -13.78
N VAL A 324 8.35 -0.80 -12.46
CA VAL A 324 9.27 -0.21 -11.49
C VAL A 324 10.02 -1.32 -10.78
N ARG A 325 11.33 -1.41 -11.02
CA ARG A 325 12.21 -2.30 -10.25
C ARG A 325 12.29 -1.81 -8.81
N ARG A 326 11.92 -2.67 -7.87
CA ARG A 326 12.14 -2.47 -6.43
C ARG A 326 13.62 -2.21 -6.13
N ALA A 327 13.91 -1.12 -5.45
CA ALA A 327 15.26 -0.83 -4.96
C ALA A 327 15.62 -1.72 -3.77
N ASP A 328 16.86 -2.21 -3.75
CA ASP A 328 17.41 -3.00 -2.66
C ASP A 328 17.58 -2.18 -1.38
N LEU A 329 17.23 -2.79 -0.24
CA LEU A 329 17.51 -2.24 1.09
C LEU A 329 18.93 -2.55 1.59
N ASP A 330 19.52 -3.66 1.14
CA ASP A 330 20.84 -4.13 1.54
C ASP A 330 21.56 -4.84 0.37
N PHE A 331 22.87 -5.11 0.53
CA PHE A 331 23.69 -5.84 -0.43
C PHE A 331 23.25 -7.29 -0.62
N GLU A 332 22.91 -7.96 0.48
CA GLU A 332 22.42 -9.33 0.52
C GLU A 332 21.17 -9.34 1.39
N ARG A 333 20.01 -9.60 0.77
CA ARG A 333 18.72 -9.59 1.46
C ARG A 333 18.56 -10.86 2.31
N GLN A 334 19.24 -10.94 3.45
CA GLN A 334 19.07 -12.01 4.44
C GLN A 334 18.04 -11.67 5.52
N TRP A 335 17.79 -10.38 5.72
CA TRP A 335 16.82 -9.86 6.68
C TRP A 335 16.16 -8.60 6.11
N VAL A 336 15.00 -8.25 6.66
CA VAL A 336 14.28 -7.02 6.34
C VAL A 336 13.91 -6.30 7.62
N PRO A 337 13.95 -4.95 7.66
CA PRO A 337 13.44 -4.22 8.80
C PRO A 337 11.94 -4.46 8.92
N ALA A 338 11.51 -4.86 10.11
CA ALA A 338 10.12 -5.11 10.42
C ALA A 338 9.74 -4.44 11.75
N ILE A 339 8.49 -4.06 11.85
CA ILE A 339 7.87 -3.61 13.09
C ILE A 339 6.78 -4.58 13.50
N GLU A 340 6.61 -4.72 14.80
CA GLU A 340 5.54 -5.52 15.40
C GLU A 340 4.56 -4.57 16.07
N ASN A 341 3.30 -4.64 15.64
CA ASN A 341 2.19 -3.95 16.24
C ASN A 341 1.33 -4.96 16.99
N LYS A 342 0.96 -4.63 18.21
CA LYS A 342 -0.04 -5.37 18.99
C LYS A 342 -1.28 -4.53 19.10
N GLY A 343 -2.42 -5.17 18.94
CA GLY A 343 -3.67 -4.48 18.77
C GLY A 343 -4.88 -5.28 19.16
N GLU A 344 -6.01 -4.66 18.90
CA GLU A 344 -7.35 -5.22 18.97
C GLU A 344 -8.09 -4.84 17.69
N GLY A 345 -9.23 -5.46 17.45
CA GLY A 345 -10.02 -5.19 16.27
C GLY A 345 -11.40 -5.80 16.29
N VAL A 346 -12.15 -5.51 15.23
CA VAL A 346 -13.46 -6.08 14.95
C VAL A 346 -13.47 -6.55 13.50
N PHE A 347 -13.78 -7.83 13.32
CA PHE A 347 -14.02 -8.41 12.01
C PHE A 347 -15.51 -8.54 11.76
N ILE A 348 -15.95 -8.07 10.60
CA ILE A 348 -17.32 -8.09 10.13
C ILE A 348 -17.37 -8.93 8.87
N ALA A 349 -18.05 -10.06 8.92
CA ALA A 349 -18.30 -10.90 7.76
C ALA A 349 -19.65 -10.56 7.13
N PHE A 350 -19.70 -10.50 5.80
CA PHE A 350 -20.89 -10.16 5.04
C PHE A 350 -21.51 -11.38 4.37
N ASN A 351 -22.83 -11.41 4.31
CA ASN A 351 -23.57 -12.51 3.71
C ASN A 351 -23.25 -12.65 2.22
N LYS A 352 -22.66 -13.79 1.84
CA LYS A 352 -22.26 -14.08 0.46
C LYS A 352 -23.43 -14.04 -0.52
N GLN A 353 -24.61 -14.50 -0.12
CA GLN A 353 -25.79 -14.52 -0.98
C GLN A 353 -26.32 -13.10 -1.21
N ALA A 354 -26.38 -12.27 -0.16
CA ALA A 354 -26.78 -10.87 -0.28
C ALA A 354 -25.89 -10.09 -1.27
N ILE A 355 -24.57 -10.29 -1.21
CA ILE A 355 -23.62 -9.68 -2.17
C ILE A 355 -23.85 -10.19 -3.59
N LYS A 356 -24.05 -11.51 -3.77
CA LYS A 356 -24.36 -12.09 -5.09
C LYS A 356 -25.64 -11.51 -5.67
N ASP A 357 -26.70 -11.40 -4.89
CA ASP A 357 -27.99 -10.86 -5.32
C ASP A 357 -27.87 -9.36 -5.65
N TRP A 358 -27.14 -8.60 -4.84
CA TRP A 358 -26.81 -7.20 -5.12
C TRP A 358 -26.10 -7.02 -6.46
N GLN A 359 -25.06 -7.82 -6.74
CA GLN A 359 -24.34 -7.77 -8.01
C GLN A 359 -25.23 -8.05 -9.24
N GLN A 360 -26.36 -8.75 -9.06
CA GLN A 360 -27.28 -9.02 -10.17
C GLN A 360 -28.14 -7.81 -10.56
N ARG A 361 -28.28 -6.80 -9.69
CA ARG A 361 -29.08 -5.59 -9.97
C ARG A 361 -28.56 -4.84 -11.19
N LYS A 362 -29.48 -4.37 -12.04
CA LYS A 362 -29.14 -3.64 -13.27
C LYS A 362 -28.29 -2.39 -13.01
N ALA A 363 -28.68 -1.59 -12.02
CA ALA A 363 -27.95 -0.38 -11.61
C ALA A 363 -26.50 -0.68 -11.19
N VAL A 364 -26.31 -1.74 -10.39
CA VAL A 364 -24.99 -2.17 -9.90
C VAL A 364 -24.08 -2.59 -11.07
N LYS A 365 -24.61 -3.37 -12.02
CA LYS A 365 -23.87 -3.75 -13.24
C LYS A 365 -23.49 -2.53 -14.07
N GLN A 366 -24.38 -1.56 -14.22
CA GLN A 366 -24.11 -0.33 -14.97
C GLN A 366 -23.00 0.51 -14.31
N GLN A 367 -23.03 0.64 -12.99
CA GLN A 367 -21.99 1.34 -12.25
C GLN A 367 -20.65 0.60 -12.32
N GLY A 368 -20.67 -0.74 -12.21
CA GLY A 368 -19.47 -1.56 -12.39
C GLY A 368 -18.81 -1.39 -13.76
N GLN A 369 -19.60 -1.32 -14.83
CA GLN A 369 -19.07 -1.06 -16.17
C GLN A 369 -18.40 0.32 -16.30
N LYS A 370 -18.93 1.37 -15.62
CA LYS A 370 -18.29 2.69 -15.60
C LYS A 370 -16.94 2.64 -14.88
N LEU A 371 -16.91 2.04 -13.68
CA LEU A 371 -15.68 1.87 -12.89
C LEU A 371 -14.64 1.04 -13.62
N GLU A 372 -15.05 -0.06 -14.28
CA GLU A 372 -14.16 -0.90 -15.08
C GLU A 372 -13.61 -0.16 -16.31
N ARG A 373 -14.43 0.68 -16.98
CA ARG A 373 -13.95 1.55 -18.07
C ARG A 373 -12.92 2.56 -17.57
N GLY A 374 -13.19 3.24 -16.45
CA GLY A 374 -12.24 4.14 -15.81
C GLY A 374 -10.92 3.43 -15.49
N PHE A 375 -11.00 2.27 -14.85
CA PHE A 375 -9.84 1.41 -14.58
C PHE A 375 -9.02 1.07 -15.83
N ASN A 376 -9.68 0.69 -16.93
CA ASN A 376 -9.00 0.40 -18.20
C ASN A 376 -8.28 1.65 -18.75
N ILE A 377 -8.91 2.84 -18.70
CA ILE A 377 -8.27 4.10 -19.12
C ILE A 377 -7.04 4.40 -18.26
N TRP A 378 -7.15 4.23 -16.93
CA TRP A 378 -6.02 4.39 -16.01
C TRP A 378 -4.87 3.44 -16.36
N ARG A 379 -5.18 2.15 -16.55
CA ARG A 379 -4.22 1.11 -16.88
C ARG A 379 -3.47 1.45 -18.17
N ASP A 380 -4.21 1.81 -19.21
CA ASP A 380 -3.66 2.12 -20.53
C ASP A 380 -2.79 3.40 -20.49
N ARG A 381 -3.22 4.44 -19.74
CA ARG A 381 -2.42 5.66 -19.51
C ARG A 381 -1.13 5.39 -18.74
N LYS A 382 -1.12 4.38 -17.87
CA LYS A 382 0.07 3.94 -17.14
C LYS A 382 0.94 2.96 -17.95
N GLY A 383 0.45 2.47 -19.10
CA GLY A 383 1.16 1.47 -19.90
C GLY A 383 1.30 0.13 -19.18
N ILE A 384 0.34 -0.21 -18.32
CA ILE A 384 0.34 -1.46 -17.57
C ILE A 384 -0.32 -2.56 -18.42
N PRO A 385 0.30 -3.72 -18.59
CA PRO A 385 -0.32 -4.83 -19.33
C PRO A 385 -1.62 -5.33 -18.67
N PRO A 386 -2.66 -5.70 -19.44
CA PRO A 386 -3.95 -6.17 -18.91
C PRO A 386 -3.85 -7.32 -17.91
N GLU A 387 -2.92 -8.25 -18.11
CA GLU A 387 -2.70 -9.41 -17.25
C GLU A 387 -2.16 -9.08 -15.85
N LYS A 388 -1.66 -7.86 -15.64
CA LYS A 388 -1.07 -7.42 -14.37
C LYS A 388 -1.95 -6.49 -13.55
N ALA A 389 -2.92 -5.86 -14.20
CA ALA A 389 -3.87 -4.97 -13.56
C ALA A 389 -5.26 -5.58 -13.71
N ILE A 390 -5.66 -6.31 -12.69
CA ILE A 390 -6.98 -6.93 -12.60
C ILE A 390 -7.92 -5.96 -11.89
N PHE A 391 -9.09 -5.74 -12.47
CA PHE A 391 -10.12 -4.90 -11.87
C PHE A 391 -10.59 -5.53 -10.55
N PRO A 392 -10.62 -4.81 -9.42
CA PRO A 392 -10.93 -5.41 -8.13
C PRO A 392 -12.32 -5.98 -7.92
N GLY A 393 -13.26 -5.64 -8.80
CA GLY A 393 -14.64 -6.03 -8.65
C GLY A 393 -15.40 -5.14 -7.66
N LEU A 394 -16.72 -5.12 -7.82
CA LEU A 394 -17.61 -4.27 -7.04
C LEU A 394 -17.65 -4.62 -5.54
N PRO A 395 -17.59 -5.90 -5.11
CA PRO A 395 -17.57 -6.22 -3.69
C PRO A 395 -16.37 -5.59 -2.97
N TYR A 396 -15.19 -5.58 -3.60
CA TYR A 396 -14.02 -4.94 -3.02
C TYR A 396 -14.23 -3.42 -2.84
N ILE A 397 -14.66 -2.74 -3.89
CA ILE A 397 -14.90 -1.28 -3.87
C ILE A 397 -15.96 -0.91 -2.82
N MET A 398 -17.02 -1.71 -2.72
CA MET A 398 -18.09 -1.51 -1.73
C MET A 398 -17.57 -1.67 -0.29
N LEU A 399 -16.87 -2.78 0.00
CA LEU A 399 -16.34 -3.02 1.35
C LEU A 399 -15.27 -2.00 1.74
N HIS A 400 -14.42 -1.61 0.80
CA HIS A 400 -13.40 -0.58 1.00
C HIS A 400 -14.01 0.82 1.23
N SER A 401 -15.10 1.13 0.53
CA SER A 401 -15.84 2.38 0.77
C SER A 401 -16.54 2.36 2.13
N LEU A 402 -17.10 1.21 2.52
CA LEU A 402 -17.74 1.03 3.81
C LEU A 402 -16.73 1.10 4.96
N SER A 403 -15.55 0.51 4.83
CA SER A 403 -14.51 0.57 5.85
C SER A 403 -14.04 2.01 6.10
N HIS A 404 -13.94 2.84 5.04
CA HIS A 404 -13.62 4.26 5.19
C HIS A 404 -14.70 5.04 5.96
N LEU A 405 -15.97 4.77 5.67
CA LEU A 405 -17.09 5.36 6.42
C LEU A 405 -17.09 4.89 7.88
N LEU A 406 -16.82 3.60 8.13
CA LEU A 406 -16.72 3.04 9.47
C LEU A 406 -15.53 3.61 10.26
N ILE A 407 -14.34 3.73 9.67
CA ILE A 407 -13.18 4.35 10.31
C ILE A 407 -13.52 5.78 10.74
N THR A 408 -14.20 6.53 9.87
CA THR A 408 -14.63 7.89 10.16
C THR A 408 -15.62 7.91 11.34
N ALA A 409 -16.69 7.12 11.27
CA ALA A 409 -17.70 7.02 12.32
C ALA A 409 -17.09 6.59 13.67
N VAL A 410 -16.28 5.55 13.67
CA VAL A 410 -15.63 5.00 14.86
C VAL A 410 -14.67 6.02 15.48
N SER A 411 -13.86 6.71 14.67
CA SER A 411 -12.90 7.71 15.16
C SER A 411 -13.54 8.90 15.87
N LEU A 412 -14.80 9.21 15.57
CA LEU A 412 -15.55 10.29 16.23
C LEU A 412 -16.02 9.89 17.64
N GLU A 413 -16.16 8.60 17.92
CA GLU A 413 -16.82 8.10 19.15
C GLU A 413 -15.88 7.34 20.09
N CYS A 414 -14.90 6.59 19.56
CA CYS A 414 -14.07 5.69 20.38
C CYS A 414 -12.76 6.33 20.88
N GLY A 415 -12.54 7.62 20.60
CA GLY A 415 -11.36 8.38 21.05
C GLY A 415 -10.04 8.06 20.33
N TYR A 416 -10.01 7.04 19.46
CA TYR A 416 -8.86 6.78 18.60
C TYR A 416 -8.83 7.78 17.46
N ALA A 417 -7.65 8.33 17.16
CA ALA A 417 -7.44 9.06 15.91
C ALA A 417 -7.70 8.13 14.71
N ALA A 418 -8.34 8.64 13.66
CA ALA A 418 -8.59 7.85 12.44
C ALA A 418 -7.29 7.23 11.87
N SER A 419 -6.15 7.93 12.00
CA SER A 419 -4.83 7.44 11.59
C SER A 419 -4.31 6.22 12.36
N SER A 420 -4.90 5.94 13.52
CA SER A 420 -4.56 4.81 14.39
C SER A 420 -5.43 3.57 14.14
N ILE A 421 -6.48 3.69 13.34
CA ILE A 421 -7.34 2.58 12.93
C ILE A 421 -6.98 2.21 11.49
N ARG A 422 -6.64 0.94 11.27
CA ARG A 422 -6.37 0.36 9.95
C ARG A 422 -7.50 -0.53 9.52
N GLU A 423 -7.62 -0.69 8.22
CA GLU A 423 -8.50 -1.66 7.61
C GLU A 423 -7.72 -2.83 7.00
N ARG A 424 -8.40 -3.96 6.90
CA ARG A 424 -8.02 -5.06 6.03
C ARG A 424 -9.27 -5.57 5.33
N ILE A 425 -9.25 -5.51 3.99
CA ILE A 425 -10.43 -5.83 3.17
C ILE A 425 -10.27 -7.22 2.58
N TYR A 426 -11.28 -8.05 2.80
CA TYR A 426 -11.37 -9.40 2.24
C TYR A 426 -12.51 -9.41 1.22
N ALA A 427 -12.17 -9.39 -0.06
CA ALA A 427 -13.11 -9.64 -1.16
C ALA A 427 -12.35 -10.40 -2.24
N SER A 428 -12.57 -11.71 -2.28
CA SER A 428 -11.92 -12.59 -3.24
C SER A 428 -12.95 -13.17 -4.21
N ASP A 429 -12.60 -13.18 -5.50
CA ASP A 429 -13.37 -13.86 -6.54
C ASP A 429 -13.33 -15.38 -6.39
N ALA A 430 -12.34 -15.92 -5.66
CA ALA A 430 -12.22 -17.34 -5.39
C ALA A 430 -13.20 -17.84 -4.29
N GLY A 431 -14.03 -16.94 -3.74
CA GLY A 431 -15.24 -17.32 -3.00
C GLY A 431 -15.06 -17.66 -1.52
N TYR A 432 -13.86 -17.45 -0.97
CA TYR A 432 -13.55 -17.75 0.44
C TYR A 432 -14.38 -16.90 1.42
N GLY A 433 -14.72 -15.65 1.06
CA GLY A 433 -15.72 -14.85 1.74
C GLY A 433 -15.56 -13.35 1.55
N TYR A 434 -16.41 -12.60 2.23
CA TYR A 434 -16.44 -11.13 2.21
C TYR A 434 -16.36 -10.60 3.64
N GLY A 435 -15.41 -9.72 3.91
CA GLY A 435 -15.25 -9.19 5.26
C GLY A 435 -14.38 -7.95 5.35
N ILE A 436 -14.55 -7.24 6.45
CA ILE A 436 -13.73 -6.08 6.84
C ILE A 436 -13.18 -6.37 8.23
N LEU A 437 -11.86 -6.27 8.40
CA LEU A 437 -11.24 -6.20 9.71
C LEU A 437 -10.79 -4.76 9.96
N LEU A 438 -11.36 -4.13 10.98
CA LEU A 438 -10.85 -2.87 11.52
C LEU A 438 -9.98 -3.18 12.73
N TYR A 439 -8.77 -2.65 12.77
CA TYR A 439 -7.81 -2.95 13.83
C TYR A 439 -6.91 -1.77 14.17
N THR A 440 -6.36 -1.76 15.39
CA THR A 440 -5.42 -0.71 15.80
C THR A 440 -4.06 -0.87 15.11
N GLY A 441 -3.58 0.18 14.45
CA GLY A 441 -2.41 0.18 13.57
C GLY A 441 -1.12 0.77 14.13
N SER A 442 -1.05 1.09 15.43
CA SER A 442 0.14 1.67 16.07
C SER A 442 0.34 1.19 17.50
N ALA A 443 1.58 0.81 17.84
CA ALA A 443 1.98 0.39 19.19
C ALA A 443 2.16 1.55 20.22
N GLY A 444 1.69 2.77 19.92
CA GLY A 444 2.03 3.98 20.66
C GLY A 444 0.98 4.43 21.68
N SER A 445 1.38 4.47 22.96
CA SER A 445 0.84 5.23 24.11
C SER A 445 -0.64 5.17 24.51
N GLU A 446 -1.58 4.89 23.61
CA GLU A 446 -3.01 4.89 23.94
C GLU A 446 -3.48 3.58 24.55
N GLY A 447 -2.71 2.50 24.42
CA GLY A 447 -3.07 1.17 24.94
C GLY A 447 -4.34 0.61 24.31
N THR A 448 -4.38 -0.69 24.09
CA THR A 448 -5.63 -1.36 23.70
C THR A 448 -6.52 -1.44 24.96
N LEU A 449 -7.38 -0.44 25.15
CA LEU A 449 -8.32 -0.39 26.28
C LEU A 449 -9.65 -1.11 25.99
N GLY A 450 -9.73 -1.92 24.93
CA GLY A 450 -10.97 -2.55 24.50
C GLY A 450 -11.86 -1.64 23.64
N GLY A 451 -11.32 -0.54 23.10
CA GLY A 451 -12.07 0.45 22.33
C GLY A 451 -12.70 -0.15 21.07
N LEU A 452 -11.92 -0.84 20.24
CA LEU A 452 -12.47 -1.47 19.01
C LEU A 452 -13.31 -2.72 19.30
N VAL A 453 -13.03 -3.41 20.41
CA VAL A 453 -13.89 -4.52 20.87
C VAL A 453 -15.26 -3.99 21.28
N GLN A 454 -15.29 -2.85 21.98
CA GLN A 454 -16.52 -2.18 22.38
C GLN A 454 -17.29 -1.61 21.17
N VAL A 455 -16.58 -1.10 20.17
CA VAL A 455 -17.15 -0.75 18.86
C VAL A 455 -17.82 -1.96 18.23
N GLY A 456 -17.17 -3.13 18.25
CA GLY A 456 -17.77 -4.37 17.75
C GLY A 456 -19.02 -4.80 18.51
N ASN A 457 -19.12 -4.49 19.81
CA ASN A 457 -20.33 -4.72 20.62
C ASN A 457 -21.47 -3.74 20.29
N GLN A 458 -21.17 -2.57 19.75
CA GLN A 458 -22.12 -1.51 19.35
C GLN A 458 -22.10 -1.28 17.83
N LEU A 459 -21.79 -2.33 17.05
CA LEU A 459 -21.57 -2.22 15.61
C LEU A 459 -22.75 -1.55 14.88
N GLU A 460 -23.97 -1.80 15.32
CA GLU A 460 -25.20 -1.27 14.74
C GLU A 460 -25.24 0.25 14.78
N GLU A 461 -24.82 0.86 15.90
CA GLU A 461 -24.78 2.31 16.07
C GLU A 461 -23.73 2.93 15.13
N HIS A 462 -22.51 2.41 15.16
CA HIS A 462 -21.43 2.89 14.30
C HIS A 462 -21.71 2.67 12.81
N LEU A 463 -22.37 1.55 12.46
CA LEU A 463 -22.77 1.29 11.08
C LEU A 463 -23.86 2.26 10.63
N ASN A 464 -24.86 2.53 11.48
CA ASN A 464 -25.87 3.55 11.16
C ASN A 464 -25.24 4.92 10.93
N VAL A 465 -24.33 5.35 11.81
CA VAL A 465 -23.59 6.62 11.63
C VAL A 465 -22.78 6.61 10.33
N ALA A 466 -22.06 5.52 10.04
CA ALA A 466 -21.28 5.38 8.81
C ALA A 466 -22.15 5.46 7.53
N LEU A 467 -23.31 4.80 7.55
CA LEU A 467 -24.24 4.82 6.42
C LEU A 467 -24.86 6.23 6.24
N GLU A 468 -25.23 6.92 7.32
CA GLU A 468 -25.73 8.29 7.26
C GLU A 468 -24.67 9.28 6.73
N LEU A 469 -23.42 9.18 7.20
CA LEU A 469 -22.29 9.95 6.66
C LEU A 469 -22.10 9.71 5.15
N GLY A 470 -22.38 8.49 4.69
CA GLY A 470 -22.26 8.13 3.28
C GLY A 470 -23.31 8.77 2.37
N LYS A 471 -24.48 9.19 2.88
CA LYS A 471 -25.60 9.68 2.04
C LYS A 471 -25.34 11.07 1.47
N LEU A 472 -24.83 11.98 2.29
CA LEU A 472 -24.62 13.39 1.93
C LEU A 472 -23.15 13.79 2.05
N CYS A 473 -22.60 14.34 0.98
CA CYS A 473 -21.26 14.92 0.98
C CYS A 473 -21.37 16.45 0.86
N SER A 474 -20.48 17.17 1.54
CA SER A 474 -20.37 18.63 1.41
C SER A 474 -20.05 19.11 -0.01
N ASN A 475 -19.51 18.22 -0.85
CA ASN A 475 -19.20 18.50 -2.26
C ASN A 475 -20.28 18.01 -3.23
N ASP A 476 -21.46 17.62 -2.74
CA ASP A 476 -22.58 17.26 -3.62
C ASP A 476 -23.17 18.51 -4.33
N PRO A 477 -23.65 18.37 -5.58
CA PRO A 477 -23.79 17.12 -6.35
C PRO A 477 -22.51 16.71 -7.09
N VAL A 478 -21.46 17.53 -7.12
CA VAL A 478 -20.23 17.28 -7.90
C VAL A 478 -19.57 15.96 -7.49
N CYS A 479 -19.55 15.64 -6.20
CA CYS A 479 -19.02 14.36 -5.73
C CYS A 479 -19.89 13.17 -6.18
N ALA A 480 -21.21 13.25 -6.03
CA ALA A 480 -22.12 12.17 -6.42
C ALA A 480 -22.20 11.94 -7.94
N GLN A 481 -21.96 13.00 -8.73
CA GLN A 481 -22.04 12.97 -10.20
C GLN A 481 -20.73 12.63 -10.89
N HIS A 482 -19.66 12.41 -10.13
CA HIS A 482 -18.35 12.07 -10.66
C HIS A 482 -18.40 10.83 -11.57
N GLN A 483 -17.79 10.93 -12.75
CA GLN A 483 -17.78 9.84 -13.74
C GLN A 483 -16.37 9.29 -13.93
N PRO A 484 -16.10 8.04 -13.48
CA PRO A 484 -14.76 7.45 -13.56
C PRO A 484 -14.26 7.29 -15.01
N ASP A 485 -15.14 7.17 -15.99
CA ASP A 485 -14.80 7.02 -17.40
C ASP A 485 -14.67 8.36 -18.16
N ASN A 486 -14.82 9.50 -17.47
CA ASN A 486 -14.62 10.81 -18.05
C ASN A 486 -13.14 11.21 -18.07
N VAL A 487 -12.57 11.31 -19.27
CA VAL A 487 -11.16 11.67 -19.50
C VAL A 487 -10.78 13.08 -19.03
N GLN A 488 -11.75 13.97 -18.82
CA GLN A 488 -11.53 15.34 -18.34
C GLN A 488 -11.40 15.42 -16.81
N GLU A 489 -11.93 14.43 -16.07
CA GLU A 489 -11.93 14.42 -14.60
C GLU A 489 -10.66 13.81 -14.01
N GLU A 490 -9.96 12.96 -14.78
CA GLU A 490 -8.67 12.33 -14.46
C GLU A 490 -8.61 11.54 -13.14
N ARG A 491 -9.76 11.18 -12.56
CA ARG A 491 -9.93 10.37 -11.34
C ARG A 491 -10.55 9.01 -11.65
N PHE A 492 -9.87 8.27 -12.50
CA PHE A 492 -10.35 7.03 -13.12
C PHE A 492 -10.67 5.86 -12.16
N LEU A 493 -10.14 5.88 -10.94
CA LEU A 493 -10.30 4.82 -9.95
C LEU A 493 -11.33 5.15 -8.87
N HIS A 494 -12.04 6.27 -9.01
CA HIS A 494 -13.03 6.76 -8.06
C HIS A 494 -14.40 6.86 -8.70
N GLY A 495 -15.44 6.39 -8.01
CA GLY A 495 -16.82 6.78 -8.28
C GLY A 495 -17.16 8.02 -7.46
N SER A 496 -18.20 7.93 -6.62
CA SER A 496 -18.55 8.98 -5.67
C SER A 496 -17.60 8.99 -4.46
N ALA A 497 -16.42 9.59 -4.60
CA ALA A 497 -15.41 9.65 -3.54
C ALA A 497 -14.62 10.98 -3.54
N CYS A 498 -14.51 11.62 -2.38
CA CYS A 498 -13.64 12.79 -2.16
C CYS A 498 -13.22 12.94 -0.69
N HIS A 499 -12.40 13.94 -0.38
CA HIS A 499 -12.00 14.31 0.99
C HIS A 499 -13.16 14.64 1.93
N GLY A 500 -14.33 15.00 1.38
CA GLY A 500 -15.51 15.29 2.19
C GLY A 500 -16.33 14.06 2.60
N CYS A 501 -16.01 12.85 2.10
CA CYS A 501 -16.80 11.66 2.41
C CYS A 501 -15.98 10.38 2.61
N LEU A 502 -15.09 10.02 1.67
CA LEU A 502 -14.43 8.70 1.67
C LEU A 502 -12.92 8.77 1.85
N LEU A 503 -12.22 9.84 1.50
CA LEU A 503 -10.76 9.84 1.62
C LEU A 503 -10.35 9.98 3.10
N ILE A 504 -9.65 8.97 3.62
CA ILE A 504 -9.13 8.91 5.00
C ILE A 504 -7.59 9.03 5.01
N ALA A 505 -6.99 8.94 6.20
CA ALA A 505 -5.54 8.93 6.36
C ALA A 505 -4.88 7.77 5.57
N GLU A 506 -3.82 8.07 4.82
CA GLU A 506 -3.12 7.05 4.00
C GLU A 506 -2.52 5.92 4.85
N THR A 507 -2.24 6.16 6.13
CA THR A 507 -1.73 5.13 7.07
C THR A 507 -2.78 4.13 7.51
N SER A 508 -4.06 4.45 7.31
CA SER A 508 -5.22 3.64 7.68
C SER A 508 -5.69 2.75 6.53
N CYS A 509 -5.59 3.27 5.30
CA CYS A 509 -6.07 2.62 4.09
C CYS A 509 -5.05 1.63 3.50
N GLU A 510 -5.46 0.39 3.23
CA GLU A 510 -4.58 -0.61 2.60
C GLU A 510 -4.29 -0.30 1.12
N ARG A 511 -5.10 0.59 0.49
CA ARG A 511 -5.02 0.95 -0.94
C ARG A 511 -4.76 2.42 -1.26
N ARG A 512 -4.25 3.21 -0.32
CA ARG A 512 -3.92 4.63 -0.53
C ARG A 512 -5.09 5.45 -1.11
N ASN A 513 -6.30 5.18 -0.62
CA ASN A 513 -7.55 5.80 -1.06
C ASN A 513 -7.88 5.61 -2.56
N GLU A 514 -7.43 4.55 -3.22
CA GLU A 514 -7.85 4.18 -4.58
C GLU A 514 -8.99 3.15 -4.55
N PHE A 515 -9.84 3.10 -5.59
CA PHE A 515 -10.97 2.15 -5.66
C PHE A 515 -12.06 2.41 -4.60
N LEU A 516 -12.68 3.60 -4.68
CA LEU A 516 -13.70 4.06 -3.74
C LEU A 516 -14.94 4.58 -4.47
N ASP A 517 -16.14 4.23 -3.98
CA ASP A 517 -17.43 4.70 -4.47
C ASP A 517 -18.54 4.52 -3.43
N ARG A 518 -18.95 5.60 -2.76
CA ARG A 518 -19.99 5.50 -1.71
C ARG A 518 -21.37 5.15 -2.27
N ALA A 519 -21.60 5.34 -3.57
CA ALA A 519 -22.84 4.96 -4.23
C ALA A 519 -23.05 3.44 -4.31
N LEU A 520 -21.99 2.64 -4.08
CA LEU A 520 -22.10 1.20 -3.90
C LEU A 520 -22.50 0.80 -2.47
N VAL A 521 -22.37 1.72 -1.50
CA VAL A 521 -22.68 1.46 -0.07
C VAL A 521 -24.08 1.96 0.27
N VAL A 522 -24.39 3.22 -0.06
CA VAL A 522 -25.65 3.92 0.26
C VAL A 522 -26.18 4.73 -0.92
N ALA A 523 -27.48 5.04 -0.89
CA ALA A 523 -28.10 5.90 -1.89
C ALA A 523 -27.56 7.33 -1.77
N THR A 524 -26.86 7.82 -2.79
CA THR A 524 -26.41 9.22 -2.88
C THR A 524 -27.47 10.11 -3.50
N VAL A 525 -27.24 11.42 -3.50
CA VAL A 525 -28.15 12.40 -4.15
C VAL A 525 -28.38 12.17 -5.65
N GLU A 526 -27.48 11.45 -6.32
CA GLU A 526 -27.65 11.07 -7.73
C GLU A 526 -28.65 9.93 -7.92
N GLY A 527 -28.93 9.14 -6.87
CA GLY A 527 -29.98 8.12 -6.87
C GLY A 527 -29.74 6.97 -7.85
N LEU A 528 -28.49 6.47 -7.94
CA LEU A 528 -28.11 5.44 -8.91
C LEU A 528 -28.82 4.09 -8.71
N GLY A 529 -29.31 3.78 -7.50
CA GLY A 529 -29.91 2.48 -7.15
C GLY A 529 -28.88 1.35 -7.04
N ALA A 530 -27.60 1.69 -6.86
CA ALA A 530 -26.47 0.77 -6.81
C ALA A 530 -26.05 0.42 -5.36
N GLU A 531 -26.71 0.98 -4.36
CA GLU A 531 -26.38 0.83 -2.95
C GLU A 531 -26.56 -0.59 -2.43
N PHE A 532 -25.60 -1.10 -1.67
CA PHE A 532 -25.71 -2.39 -1.00
C PHE A 532 -26.71 -2.33 0.16
N PHE A 533 -26.65 -1.26 0.96
CA PHE A 533 -27.60 -0.99 2.05
C PHE A 533 -28.71 -0.05 1.56
N PRO A 534 -29.95 -0.54 1.42
CA PRO A 534 -31.06 0.31 1.05
C PRO A 534 -31.49 1.20 2.24
N ASP A 535 -32.16 2.32 1.94
CA ASP A 535 -32.54 3.33 2.95
C ASP A 535 -33.38 2.77 4.12
N GLN A 536 -34.10 1.66 3.92
CA GLN A 536 -34.92 1.05 4.98
C GLN A 536 -34.10 0.37 6.08
N VAL A 537 -32.78 0.22 5.90
CA VAL A 537 -31.88 -0.38 6.90
C VAL A 537 -31.56 0.58 8.05
N LEU A 538 -31.70 1.89 7.81
CA LEU A 538 -31.37 2.94 8.77
C LEU A 538 -32.54 3.15 9.72
N VAL A 539 -32.29 2.95 11.02
CA VAL A 539 -33.26 3.10 12.11
C VAL A 539 -32.84 4.26 13.00
#